data_AF-A0A0J6CLN4-F1
#
_entry.id   AF-A0A0J6CLN4-F1
#
_cell.length_a   1.000
_cell.length_b   1.000
_cell.length_c   1.000
_cell.angle_alpha   90.00
_cell.angle_beta   90.00
_cell.angle_gamma   90.00
#
_symmetry.space_group_name_H-M   'P 1'
#
loop_
_entity.id
_entity.type
_entity.pdbx_description
1 polymer ?
#
loop_
_entity_poly.entity_id
_entity_poly.type
_entity_poly.pdbx_seq_one_letter_code
_entity_poly.pdbx_strand_id
1 'polypeptide(L)'
;MKADFNYDEFPGRFAHCLNEKCVRRDTCLRHQVWLRVPQTRGGVYIINPGHLASLTGEECPFFLLDQPQRFARGITCLFDDIPLRKAETIKSQLIAHLGRNTYYRCKQKKRLVRPKEQAYIKKLFLAQGITEEPQYDEYMEYYDLDRD
;
A
#
# COMPACT_ATOMS: atom_id res chain seq x y z
N MET A 1 -13.93 -0.10 -4.87
CA MET A 1 -13.05 -0.93 -5.72
C MET A 1 -12.44 -0.05 -6.79
N LYS A 2 -11.15 -0.19 -7.10
CA LYS A 2 -10.54 0.56 -8.22
C LYS A 2 -11.10 0.08 -9.57
N ALA A 3 -11.16 0.98 -10.56
CA ALA A 3 -11.80 0.71 -11.86
C ALA A 3 -11.06 -0.36 -12.68
N ASP A 4 -9.74 -0.39 -12.60
CA ASP A 4 -8.81 -1.31 -13.25
C ASP A 4 -8.43 -2.50 -12.36
N PHE A 5 -9.36 -2.97 -11.52
CA PHE A 5 -9.08 -4.05 -10.57
C PHE A 5 -8.49 -5.28 -11.26
N ASN A 6 -7.30 -5.67 -10.80
CA ASN A 6 -6.65 -6.92 -11.20
C ASN A 6 -6.36 -7.76 -9.96
N TYR A 7 -7.00 -8.93 -9.89
CA TYR A 7 -6.87 -9.84 -8.76
C TYR A 7 -5.42 -10.34 -8.56
N ASP A 8 -4.65 -10.46 -9.63
CA ASP A 8 -3.28 -10.96 -9.57
C ASP A 8 -2.28 -9.95 -8.98
N GLU A 9 -2.70 -8.69 -8.78
CA GLU A 9 -1.91 -7.70 -8.06
C GLU A 9 -1.91 -7.93 -6.53
N PHE A 10 -2.81 -8.77 -6.01
CA PHE A 10 -2.89 -9.06 -4.58
C PHE A 10 -1.90 -10.16 -4.16
N PRO A 11 -1.28 -10.07 -2.97
CA PRO A 11 -0.41 -11.11 -2.44
C PRO A 11 -1.12 -12.45 -2.40
N GLY A 12 -0.40 -13.53 -2.72
CA GLY A 12 -0.96 -14.89 -2.72
C GLY A 12 -1.63 -15.28 -1.40
N ARG A 13 -1.16 -14.73 -0.26
CA ARG A 13 -1.71 -14.94 1.09
C ARG A 13 -2.67 -13.86 1.57
N PHE A 14 -3.18 -13.02 0.69
CA PHE A 14 -4.21 -12.05 1.05
C PHE A 14 -5.48 -12.78 1.52
N ALA A 15 -5.87 -12.55 2.78
CA ALA A 15 -6.99 -13.25 3.39
C ALA A 15 -8.34 -12.63 3.01
N HIS A 16 -9.24 -13.46 2.50
CA HIS A 16 -10.59 -13.11 2.05
C HIS A 16 -11.60 -13.23 3.19
N CYS A 17 -12.70 -12.48 3.07
CA CYS A 17 -13.82 -12.54 4.02
C CYS A 17 -15.12 -12.95 3.30
N LEU A 18 -15.63 -14.12 3.66
CA LEU A 18 -16.83 -14.72 3.08
C LEU A 18 -18.10 -14.42 3.91
N ASN A 19 -18.01 -13.57 4.93
CA ASN A 19 -19.14 -13.28 5.81
C ASN A 19 -20.16 -12.36 5.12
N GLU A 20 -21.13 -12.97 4.43
CA GLU A 20 -22.25 -12.30 3.76
C GLU A 20 -23.12 -11.47 4.71
N LYS A 21 -23.14 -11.79 6.01
CA LYS A 21 -23.97 -11.07 7.00
C LYS A 21 -23.25 -9.86 7.61
N CYS A 22 -22.01 -9.57 7.21
CA CYS A 22 -21.24 -8.46 7.75
C CYS A 22 -21.82 -7.11 7.31
N VAL A 23 -22.13 -6.23 8.26
CA VAL A 23 -22.65 -4.87 7.99
C VAL A 23 -21.66 -3.98 7.22
N ARG A 24 -20.36 -4.30 7.24
CA ARG A 24 -19.29 -3.54 6.55
C ARG A 24 -18.86 -4.17 5.22
N ARG A 25 -19.57 -5.19 4.72
CA ARG A 25 -19.13 -6.00 3.56
C ARG A 25 -18.94 -5.17 2.29
N ASP A 26 -19.78 -4.15 2.09
CA ASP A 26 -19.77 -3.32 0.88
C ASP A 26 -18.58 -2.36 0.83
N THR A 27 -18.01 -2.02 1.99
CA THR A 27 -16.82 -1.17 2.12
C THR A 27 -15.57 -1.92 2.57
N CYS A 28 -15.65 -3.24 2.78
CA CYS A 28 -14.54 -4.08 3.21
C CYS A 28 -13.82 -4.70 2.01
N LEU A 29 -12.57 -4.32 1.78
CA LEU A 29 -11.73 -4.81 0.69
C LEU A 29 -11.66 -6.35 0.66
N ARG A 30 -11.58 -7.01 1.83
CA ARG A 30 -11.48 -8.47 1.90
C ARG A 30 -12.72 -9.19 1.36
N HIS A 31 -13.88 -8.58 1.52
CA HIS A 31 -15.13 -9.10 0.98
C HIS A 31 -15.27 -8.71 -0.50
N GLN A 32 -14.93 -7.47 -0.86
CA GLN A 32 -14.98 -7.02 -2.24
C GLN A 32 -14.04 -7.80 -3.17
N VAL A 33 -12.87 -8.22 -2.68
CA VAL A 33 -11.94 -9.08 -3.42
C VAL A 33 -12.48 -10.52 -3.51
N TRP A 34 -13.15 -11.02 -2.45
CA TRP A 34 -13.80 -12.34 -2.48
C TRP A 34 -14.83 -12.45 -3.61
N LEU A 35 -15.66 -11.42 -3.80
CA LEU A 35 -16.67 -11.40 -4.87
C LEU A 35 -16.07 -11.44 -6.29
N ARG A 36 -14.75 -11.27 -6.43
CA ARG A 36 -14.03 -11.13 -7.70
C ARG A 36 -12.95 -12.20 -7.89
N VAL A 37 -12.97 -13.27 -7.09
CA VAL A 37 -12.02 -14.38 -7.24
C VAL A 37 -12.21 -15.02 -8.63
N PRO A 38 -11.16 -15.11 -9.47
CA PRO A 38 -11.23 -15.76 -10.78
C PRO A 38 -11.46 -17.27 -10.66
N GLN A 39 -12.20 -17.87 -11.60
CA GLN A 39 -12.39 -19.32 -11.67
C GLN A 39 -11.07 -20.09 -11.90
N THR A 40 -10.05 -19.44 -12.44
CA THR A 40 -8.71 -20.00 -12.63
C THR A 40 -7.93 -20.17 -11.32
N ARG A 41 -8.39 -19.56 -10.21
CA ARG A 41 -7.74 -19.65 -8.91
C ARG A 41 -8.16 -20.95 -8.21
N GLY A 42 -7.27 -21.94 -8.13
CA GLY A 42 -7.56 -23.24 -7.51
C GLY A 42 -7.77 -23.22 -5.98
N GLY A 43 -7.42 -22.12 -5.32
CA GLY A 43 -7.64 -21.95 -3.88
C GLY A 43 -7.36 -20.52 -3.42
N VAL A 44 -7.96 -20.16 -2.28
CA VAL A 44 -7.81 -18.85 -1.64
C VAL A 44 -7.56 -18.99 -0.15
N TYR A 45 -6.85 -18.02 0.42
CA TYR A 45 -6.71 -17.89 1.87
C TYR A 45 -7.95 -17.16 2.41
N ILE A 46 -8.61 -17.76 3.40
CA ILE A 46 -9.79 -17.18 4.04
C ILE A 46 -9.50 -16.89 5.52
N ILE A 47 -10.14 -15.86 6.05
CA ILE A 47 -10.20 -15.67 7.50
C ILE A 47 -11.06 -16.80 8.08
N ASN A 48 -10.65 -17.35 9.23
CA ASN A 48 -11.38 -18.41 9.93
C ASN A 48 -12.86 -18.01 10.16
N PRO A 49 -13.83 -18.69 9.50
CA PRO A 49 -15.25 -18.36 9.63
C PRO A 49 -15.79 -18.52 11.05
N GLY A 50 -15.29 -19.50 11.81
CA GLY A 50 -15.69 -19.71 13.20
C GLY A 50 -15.27 -18.55 14.11
N HIS A 51 -14.08 -17.99 13.86
CA HIS A 51 -13.64 -16.79 14.57
C HIS A 51 -14.44 -15.55 14.15
N LEU A 52 -14.75 -15.39 12.85
CA LEU A 52 -15.62 -14.31 12.38
C LEU A 52 -17.02 -14.37 13.02
N ALA A 53 -17.56 -15.57 13.22
CA ALA A 53 -18.86 -15.77 13.88
C ALA A 53 -18.86 -15.40 15.38
N SER A 54 -17.69 -15.45 16.05
CA SER A 54 -17.55 -15.01 17.44
C SER A 54 -17.42 -13.49 17.61
N LEU A 55 -17.19 -12.74 16.52
CA LEU A 55 -17.07 -11.28 16.58
C LEU A 55 -18.46 -10.64 16.62
N THR A 56 -18.65 -9.71 17.54
CA THR A 56 -19.87 -8.90 17.67
C THR A 56 -19.67 -7.53 17.01
N GLY A 57 -20.57 -7.16 16.08
CA GLY A 57 -20.74 -5.77 15.63
C GLY A 57 -19.65 -5.17 14.72
N GLU A 58 -19.52 -3.83 14.81
CA GLU A 58 -18.80 -2.95 13.87
C GLU A 58 -17.26 -3.00 14.00
N GLU A 59 -16.74 -3.42 15.16
CA GLU A 59 -15.31 -3.51 15.47
C GLU A 59 -14.73 -4.86 15.01
N CYS A 60 -14.70 -5.05 13.69
CA CYS A 60 -14.03 -6.19 13.09
C CYS A 60 -12.52 -5.92 13.03
N PRO A 61 -11.66 -6.68 13.75
CA PRO A 61 -10.22 -6.50 13.68
C PRO A 61 -9.69 -6.84 12.31
N PHE A 62 -10.44 -7.56 11.45
CA PHE A 62 -10.09 -7.90 10.06
C PHE A 62 -10.57 -6.90 9.01
N PHE A 63 -11.31 -5.86 9.41
CA PHE A 63 -11.76 -4.83 8.48
C PHE A 63 -10.58 -4.17 7.76
N LEU A 64 -10.72 -4.00 6.46
CA LEU A 64 -9.80 -3.26 5.62
C LEU A 64 -10.66 -2.46 4.65
N LEU A 65 -10.53 -1.14 4.66
CA LEU A 65 -11.36 -0.28 3.83
C LEU A 65 -11.02 -0.49 2.35
N ASP A 66 -12.05 -0.67 1.51
CA ASP A 66 -11.92 -0.64 0.05
C ASP A 66 -11.75 0.80 -0.43
N GLN A 67 -10.58 1.36 -0.12
CA GLN A 67 -10.18 2.68 -0.56
C GLN A 67 -8.81 2.56 -1.24
N PRO A 68 -8.76 2.57 -2.58
CA PRO A 68 -7.49 2.69 -3.27
C PRO A 68 -6.84 4.03 -2.89
N GLN A 69 -5.51 4.01 -2.80
CA GLN A 69 -4.69 5.16 -2.49
C GLN A 69 -3.65 5.33 -3.60
N ARG A 70 -3.11 6.54 -3.71
CA ARG A 70 -2.07 6.85 -4.68
C ARG A 70 -0.71 6.42 -4.15
N PHE A 71 -0.17 5.34 -4.71
CA PHE A 71 1.19 4.89 -4.47
C PHE A 71 2.11 5.47 -5.54
N ALA A 72 3.39 5.65 -5.21
CA ALA A 72 4.41 5.98 -6.19
C ALA A 72 5.21 4.74 -6.58
N ARG A 73 5.72 4.69 -7.81
CA ARG A 73 6.56 3.61 -8.33
C ARG A 73 7.85 4.20 -8.87
N GLY A 74 8.96 3.87 -8.22
CA GLY A 74 10.25 4.43 -8.58
C GLY A 74 10.55 5.74 -7.85
N ILE A 75 11.83 5.95 -7.58
CA ILE A 75 12.34 7.10 -6.81
C ILE A 75 13.60 7.70 -7.46
N THR A 76 13.80 7.45 -8.76
CA THR A 76 14.99 7.93 -9.46
C THR A 76 14.94 9.43 -9.67
N CYS A 77 13.76 9.98 -9.94
CA CYS A 77 13.55 11.42 -10.15
C CYS A 77 13.50 12.25 -8.86
N LEU A 78 13.56 11.62 -7.66
CA LEU A 78 13.46 12.36 -6.39
C LEU A 78 14.53 13.45 -6.23
N PHE A 79 15.69 13.28 -6.87
CA PHE A 79 16.86 14.10 -6.61
C PHE A 79 17.33 14.92 -7.83
N ASP A 80 16.61 14.88 -8.96
CA ASP A 80 17.07 15.45 -10.23
C ASP A 80 17.29 16.98 -10.12
N ASP A 81 16.39 17.68 -9.43
CA ASP A 81 16.43 19.14 -9.27
C ASP A 81 16.93 19.59 -7.88
N ILE A 82 17.55 18.70 -7.10
CA ILE A 82 17.97 18.98 -5.72
C ILE A 82 19.49 19.20 -5.64
N PRO A 83 19.98 20.26 -4.98
CA PRO A 83 21.40 20.44 -4.73
C PRO A 83 22.04 19.22 -4.05
N LEU A 84 23.18 18.77 -4.55
CA LEU A 84 23.81 17.49 -4.18
C LEU A 84 23.89 17.26 -2.66
N ARG A 85 24.32 18.25 -1.87
CA ARG A 85 24.42 18.13 -0.40
C ARG A 85 23.08 17.85 0.27
N LYS A 86 22.00 18.50 -0.18
CA LYS A 86 20.64 18.25 0.32
C LYS A 86 20.15 16.86 -0.11
N ALA A 87 20.41 16.47 -1.36
CA ALA A 87 20.06 15.15 -1.88
C ALA A 87 20.73 14.02 -1.09
N GLU A 88 22.03 14.15 -0.78
CA GLU A 88 22.77 13.18 0.04
C GLU A 88 22.22 13.06 1.47
N THR A 89 21.83 14.19 2.06
CA THR A 89 21.21 14.26 3.39
C THR A 89 19.87 13.53 3.41
N ILE A 90 18.98 13.87 2.47
CA ILE A 90 17.64 13.26 2.33
C ILE A 90 17.78 11.77 2.06
N LYS A 91 18.65 11.37 1.12
CA LYS A 91 18.89 9.97 0.78
C LYS A 91 19.35 9.17 2.00
N SER A 92 20.26 9.72 2.79
CA SER A 92 20.77 9.05 4.00
C SER A 92 19.67 8.84 5.03
N GLN A 93 18.84 9.86 5.28
CA GLN A 93 17.69 9.77 6.19
C GLN A 93 16.62 8.80 5.68
N LEU A 94 16.35 8.81 4.37
CA LEU A 94 15.40 7.90 3.75
C LEU A 94 15.85 6.44 3.82
N ILE A 95 17.14 6.17 3.60
CA ILE A 95 17.72 4.82 3.77
C ILE A 95 17.65 4.38 5.23
N ALA A 96 17.92 5.28 6.18
CA ALA A 96 17.82 4.97 7.61
C ALA A 96 16.39 4.63 8.03
N HIS A 97 15.39 5.33 7.47
CA HIS A 97 13.98 5.10 7.79
C HIS A 97 13.40 3.85 7.12
N LEU A 98 13.63 3.65 5.82
CA LEU A 98 13.05 2.53 5.05
C LEU A 98 13.87 1.23 5.19
N GLY A 99 15.16 1.36 5.54
CA GLY A 99 16.16 0.31 5.38
C GLY A 99 16.71 0.25 3.95
N ARG A 100 17.99 -0.11 3.84
CA ARG A 100 18.74 -0.13 2.56
C ARG A 100 18.07 -1.00 1.50
N ASN A 101 17.62 -2.20 1.85
CA ASN A 101 16.98 -3.11 0.91
C ASN A 101 15.68 -2.54 0.34
N THR A 102 14.83 -1.97 1.19
CA THR A 102 13.56 -1.34 0.80
C THR A 102 13.80 -0.17 -0.14
N TYR A 103 14.77 0.70 0.18
CA TYR A 103 15.16 1.82 -0.66
C TYR A 103 15.54 1.38 -2.08
N TYR A 104 16.43 0.40 -2.22
CA TYR A 104 16.86 -0.07 -3.54
C TYR A 104 15.76 -0.82 -4.30
N ARG A 105 14.86 -1.53 -3.60
CA ARG A 105 13.67 -2.13 -4.23
C ARG A 105 12.73 -1.07 -4.77
N CYS A 106 12.53 0.04 -4.06
CA CYS A 106 11.75 1.17 -4.56
C CYS A 106 12.45 1.80 -5.78
N LYS A 107 13.77 2.02 -5.71
CA LYS A 107 14.57 2.55 -6.82
C LYS A 107 14.48 1.67 -8.08
N GLN A 108 14.48 0.36 -7.92
CA GLN A 108 14.34 -0.62 -9.02
C GLN A 108 12.88 -0.86 -9.44
N LYS A 109 11.91 -0.08 -8.94
CA LYS A 109 10.47 -0.24 -9.20
C LYS A 109 9.91 -1.63 -8.81
N LYS A 110 10.62 -2.38 -7.96
CA LYS A 110 10.23 -3.69 -7.42
C LYS A 110 9.33 -3.61 -6.18
N ARG A 111 9.12 -2.40 -5.66
CA ARG A 111 8.26 -2.10 -4.52
C ARG A 111 7.69 -0.70 -4.70
N LEU A 112 6.40 -0.56 -4.42
CA LEU A 112 5.74 0.74 -4.39
C LEU A 112 6.15 1.54 -3.15
N VAL A 113 6.11 2.86 -3.25
CA VAL A 113 6.29 3.78 -2.12
C VAL A 113 4.91 4.08 -1.55
N ARG A 114 4.68 3.69 -0.30
CA ARG A 114 3.37 3.82 0.34
C ARG A 114 3.01 5.29 0.59
N PRO A 115 1.73 5.67 0.69
CA PRO A 115 1.34 7.04 1.02
C PRO A 115 2.02 7.59 2.29
N LYS A 116 2.15 6.77 3.33
CA LYS A 116 2.87 7.15 4.56
C LYS A 116 4.36 7.42 4.35
N GLU A 117 4.99 6.68 3.45
CA GLU A 117 6.40 6.86 3.09
C GLU A 117 6.58 8.08 2.19
N GLN A 118 5.64 8.34 1.28
CA GLN A 118 5.62 9.56 0.47
C GLN A 118 5.49 10.80 1.35
N ALA A 119 4.60 10.74 2.35
CA ALA A 119 4.45 11.81 3.34
C ALA A 119 5.73 12.00 4.18
N TYR A 120 6.45 10.92 4.51
CA TYR A 120 7.74 11.00 5.17
C TYR A 120 8.81 11.66 4.27
N ILE A 121 8.92 11.27 3.00
CA ILE A 121 9.83 11.88 2.03
C ILE A 121 9.57 13.38 1.89
N LYS A 122 8.29 13.79 1.82
CA LYS A 122 7.89 15.19 1.82
C LYS A 122 8.37 15.95 3.06
N LYS A 123 8.27 15.34 4.26
CA LYS A 123 8.82 15.94 5.49
C LYS A 123 10.33 16.13 5.41
N LEU A 124 11.07 15.20 4.79
CA LEU A 124 12.52 15.34 4.60
C LEU A 124 12.87 16.51 3.68
N PHE A 125 12.10 16.71 2.60
CA PHE A 125 12.28 17.85 1.69
C PHE A 125 12.08 19.18 2.42
N LEU A 126 10.98 19.30 3.15
CA LEU A 126 10.66 20.49 3.94
C LEU A 126 11.74 20.78 5.00
N ALA A 127 12.28 19.75 5.66
CA ALA A 127 13.37 19.88 6.62
C ALA A 127 14.69 20.39 6.00
N GLN A 128 14.87 20.22 4.68
CA GLN A 128 16.00 20.78 3.93
C GLN A 128 15.66 22.12 3.25
N GLY A 129 14.51 22.72 3.57
CA GLY A 129 14.04 23.96 2.99
C GLY A 129 13.70 23.83 1.49
N ILE A 130 13.22 22.67 1.06
CA ILE A 130 12.71 22.42 -0.29
C ILE A 130 11.19 22.42 -0.19
N THR A 131 10.54 23.38 -0.86
CA THR A 131 9.08 23.56 -0.79
C THR A 131 8.35 22.85 -1.92
N GLU A 132 9.07 22.46 -2.96
CA GLU A 132 8.59 21.68 -4.08
C GLU A 132 8.15 20.29 -3.62
N GLU A 133 7.07 19.78 -4.22
CA GLU A 133 6.61 18.42 -3.95
C GLU A 133 7.61 17.38 -4.49
N PRO A 134 7.87 16.29 -3.75
CA PRO A 134 8.68 15.20 -4.25
C PRO A 134 8.12 14.62 -5.55
N GLN A 135 8.94 14.60 -6.61
CA GLN A 135 8.59 13.98 -7.89
C GLN A 135 9.05 12.52 -7.92
N TYR A 136 8.13 11.63 -8.28
CA TYR A 136 8.39 10.20 -8.44
C TYR A 136 8.31 9.83 -9.91
N ASP A 137 8.93 8.72 -10.29
CA ASP A 137 8.97 8.31 -11.69
C ASP A 137 7.54 8.07 -12.24
N GLU A 138 6.68 7.42 -11.45
CA GLU A 138 5.32 7.04 -11.82
C GLU A 138 4.39 6.99 -10.60
N TYR A 139 3.08 7.03 -10.84
CA TYR A 139 2.04 6.83 -9.83
C TYR A 139 1.07 5.74 -10.23
N MET A 140 0.50 5.06 -9.24
CA MET A 140 -0.47 3.98 -9.43
C MET A 140 -1.47 3.95 -8.29
N GLU A 141 -2.72 3.65 -8.60
CA GLU A 141 -3.73 3.36 -7.57
C GLU A 141 -3.57 1.92 -7.07
N TYR A 142 -3.41 1.79 -5.75
CA TYR A 142 -3.23 0.50 -5.09
C TYR A 142 -3.80 0.54 -3.67
N TYR A 143 -3.82 -0.61 -3.00
CA TYR A 143 -4.35 -0.75 -1.65
C TYR A 143 -3.22 -0.90 -0.64
N ASP A 144 -3.36 -0.28 0.54
CA ASP A 144 -2.46 -0.58 1.66
C ASP A 144 -2.87 -1.91 2.29
N LEU A 145 -2.24 -2.99 1.82
CA LEU A 145 -2.55 -4.36 2.23
C LEU A 145 -1.83 -4.78 3.50
N ASP A 146 -0.85 -3.99 3.93
CA ASP A 146 -0.07 -4.26 5.11
C ASP A 146 -0.80 -3.66 6.33
N ARG A 147 -1.04 -4.51 7.32
CA ARG A 147 -1.40 -4.04 8.65
C ARG A 147 -0.10 -3.78 9.39
N ASP A 148 0.08 -2.54 9.80
CA ASP A 148 1.10 -2.20 10.79
C ASP A 148 0.88 -2.98 12.09
#